data_AF-A0A9P8RPT0-F1
#
_entry.id   AF-A0A9P8RPT0-F1
#
_cell.length_a   1.000
_cell.length_b   1.000
_cell.length_c   1.000
_cell.angle_alpha   90.00
_cell.angle_beta   90.00
_cell.angle_gamma   90.00
#
_symmetry.space_group_name_H-M   'P 1'
#
loop_
_entity.id
_entity.type
_entity.pdbx_description
1 polymer ?
#
loop_
_entity_poly.entity_id
_entity_poly.type
_entity_poly.pdbx_seq_one_letter_code
_entity_poly.pdbx_strand_id
1 'polypeptide(L)'
;MDLAISPTSPLVLASASADHTVRLWSLDDAHDTSVDGRQPCAAICAGEGHRETVLSIVRIWVLPTLPDSNTGTDTPTFLHYPHFSTTEVHSDYVDCVAFHHDLILSKAAREGKIVLWHIKNFSSQVPPPSPEKNPTTHDWKDTRSAFGDGFERLLQFKVPGDNDPFFMRFDLFSAPERHPVLAMGDMYGKVSMWDLTRLVDSAGIPAALLTKMVKKMNSKTRNLVAKAQQQRDGSAASSTVSSNAINDDSQQAASSQSSVATGKIYDLSDPFTRLEAHATVGLTKYNSTVRKAAWSVGGEWLVVCGEQGMLSILRRWTDGIPPA
;
A
#
# COMPACT_ATOMS: atom_id res chain seq x y z
N MET A 1 4.84 -16.07 5.77
CA MET A 1 3.64 -16.00 6.63
C MET A 1 3.60 -14.65 7.30
N ASP A 2 2.41 -14.10 7.54
CA ASP A 2 2.23 -12.82 8.21
C ASP A 2 0.95 -12.79 9.05
N LEU A 3 0.89 -11.89 10.04
CA LEU A 3 -0.23 -11.68 10.95
C LEU A 3 -0.52 -10.17 11.08
N ALA A 4 -1.81 -9.81 11.09
CA ALA A 4 -2.24 -8.43 11.33
C ALA A 4 -3.56 -8.40 12.11
N ILE A 5 -3.62 -7.56 13.16
CA ILE A 5 -4.85 -7.31 13.91
C ILE A 5 -5.64 -6.20 13.22
N SER A 6 -6.97 -6.33 13.16
CA SER A 6 -7.82 -5.28 12.59
C SER A 6 -7.74 -4.00 13.44
N PRO A 7 -7.53 -2.82 12.80
CA PRO A 7 -7.46 -1.55 13.52
C PRO A 7 -8.81 -1.09 14.08
N THR A 8 -9.92 -1.64 13.60
CA THR A 8 -11.28 -1.28 14.03
C THR A 8 -11.91 -2.33 14.94
N SER A 9 -11.37 -3.55 14.99
CA SER A 9 -11.83 -4.63 15.85
C SER A 9 -10.66 -5.48 16.33
N PRO A 10 -10.15 -5.27 17.55
CA PRO A 10 -8.96 -5.99 18.04
C PRO A 10 -9.18 -7.50 18.21
N LEU A 11 -10.44 -7.95 18.16
CA LEU A 11 -10.82 -9.36 18.19
C LEU A 11 -10.76 -10.03 16.82
N VAL A 12 -10.39 -9.31 15.75
CA VAL A 12 -10.24 -9.87 14.41
C VAL A 12 -8.76 -9.89 14.04
N LEU A 13 -8.23 -11.08 13.80
CA LEU A 13 -6.87 -11.33 13.34
C LEU A 13 -6.91 -11.83 11.90
N ALA A 14 -5.99 -11.34 11.06
CA ALA A 14 -5.73 -11.88 9.73
C ALA A 14 -4.41 -12.65 9.73
N SER A 15 -4.36 -13.79 9.03
CA SER A 15 -3.13 -14.53 8.77
C SER A 15 -2.94 -14.80 7.28
N ALA A 16 -1.74 -14.54 6.76
CA ALA A 16 -1.35 -14.91 5.41
C ALA A 16 -0.42 -16.13 5.43
N SER A 17 -0.75 -17.17 4.65
CA SER A 17 -0.09 -18.48 4.69
C SER A 17 0.53 -18.88 3.35
N ALA A 18 1.42 -19.87 3.39
CA ALA A 18 2.02 -20.47 2.20
C ALA A 18 1.02 -21.34 1.40
N ASP A 19 -0.15 -21.64 1.98
CA ASP A 19 -1.26 -22.34 1.30
C ASP A 19 -2.06 -21.45 0.32
N HIS A 20 -1.55 -20.25 0.03
CA HIS A 20 -2.16 -19.24 -0.84
C HIS A 20 -3.48 -18.66 -0.30
N THR A 21 -3.77 -18.83 0.99
CA THR A 21 -4.95 -18.24 1.63
C THR A 21 -4.58 -17.12 2.59
N VAL A 22 -5.50 -16.15 2.69
CA VAL A 22 -5.58 -15.26 3.86
C VAL A 22 -6.79 -15.69 4.66
N ARG A 23 -6.61 -15.93 5.95
CA ARG A 23 -7.68 -16.34 6.86
C ARG A 23 -7.94 -15.26 7.89
N LEU A 24 -9.21 -15.06 8.20
CA LEU A 24 -9.67 -14.17 9.25
C LEU A 24 -10.15 -15.00 10.43
N TRP A 25 -9.72 -14.60 11.62
CA TRP A 25 -9.94 -15.31 12.87
C TRP A 25 -10.65 -14.39 13.86
N SER A 26 -11.68 -14.90 14.51
CA SER A 26 -12.24 -14.29 15.71
C SER A 26 -11.46 -14.75 16.93
N LEU A 27 -11.03 -13.80 17.75
CA LEU A 27 -10.41 -14.00 19.06
C LEU A 27 -11.40 -13.83 20.20
N ASP A 28 -12.70 -13.80 19.89
CA ASP A 28 -13.76 -13.77 20.89
C ASP A 28 -13.88 -15.16 21.52
N ASP A 29 -13.95 -15.22 22.85
CA ASP A 29 -14.12 -16.46 23.61
C ASP A 29 -15.38 -17.23 23.18
N ALA A 30 -16.39 -16.53 22.66
CA ALA A 30 -17.57 -17.14 22.07
C ALA A 30 -17.25 -18.05 20.86
N HIS A 31 -16.10 -17.92 20.22
CA HIS A 31 -15.70 -18.76 19.08
C HIS A 31 -14.51 -19.67 19.39
N ASP A 32 -14.19 -19.86 20.68
CA ASP A 32 -13.12 -20.76 21.10
C ASP A 32 -13.45 -22.23 20.75
N THR A 33 -12.46 -22.89 20.14
CA THR A 33 -12.43 -24.32 19.86
C THR A 33 -12.63 -25.23 21.08
N SER A 34 -12.34 -24.74 22.28
CA SER A 34 -12.56 -25.47 23.53
C SER A 34 -14.05 -25.63 23.86
N VAL A 35 -14.92 -24.85 23.22
CA VAL A 35 -16.37 -24.85 23.40
C VAL A 35 -17.05 -25.46 22.17
N ASP A 36 -17.70 -26.62 22.35
CA ASP A 36 -18.67 -27.20 21.41
C ASP A 36 -18.21 -27.34 19.93
N GLY A 37 -16.92 -27.58 19.67
CA GLY A 37 -16.41 -27.80 18.31
C GLY A 37 -16.41 -26.56 17.41
N ARG A 38 -16.60 -25.36 17.99
CA ARG A 38 -16.59 -24.09 17.27
C ARG A 38 -15.25 -23.86 16.58
N GLN A 39 -15.27 -23.20 15.43
CA GLN A 39 -14.04 -22.82 14.72
C GLN A 39 -13.89 -21.30 14.70
N PRO A 40 -12.74 -20.75 15.15
CA PRO A 40 -12.52 -19.31 15.18
C PRO A 40 -12.31 -18.71 13.79
N CYS A 41 -12.11 -19.54 12.75
CA CYS A 41 -11.96 -19.06 11.39
C CYS A 41 -13.30 -18.50 10.88
N ALA A 42 -13.37 -17.18 10.75
CA ALA A 42 -14.57 -16.48 10.32
C ALA A 42 -14.68 -16.44 8.79
N ALA A 43 -13.56 -16.21 8.10
CA ALA A 43 -13.55 -16.11 6.64
C ALA A 43 -12.21 -16.54 6.04
N ILE A 44 -12.27 -16.98 4.78
CA ILE A 44 -11.12 -17.36 3.97
C ILE A 44 -11.16 -16.57 2.67
N CYS A 45 -10.12 -15.76 2.44
CA CYS A 45 -9.86 -15.12 1.16
C CYS A 45 -8.93 -16.03 0.35
N ALA A 46 -9.47 -16.68 -0.66
CA ALA A 46 -8.74 -17.62 -1.51
C ALA A 46 -9.49 -17.82 -2.83
N GLY A 47 -8.85 -18.38 -3.84
CA GLY A 47 -9.50 -18.63 -5.13
C GLY A 47 -8.60 -18.29 -6.30
N GLU A 48 -9.21 -18.20 -7.49
CA GLU A 48 -8.53 -17.92 -8.77
C GLU A 48 -7.46 -18.93 -9.20
N GLY A 49 -7.41 -20.12 -8.59
CA GLY A 49 -6.70 -21.28 -9.14
C GLY A 49 -5.19 -21.11 -9.30
N HIS A 50 -4.54 -20.24 -8.54
CA HIS A 50 -3.08 -20.17 -8.53
C HIS A 50 -2.50 -21.49 -8.02
N ARG A 51 -2.03 -22.31 -8.97
CA ARG A 51 -1.31 -23.56 -8.72
C ARG A 51 0.17 -23.32 -8.45
N GLU A 52 0.66 -22.13 -8.76
CA GLU A 52 2.04 -21.71 -8.59
C GLU A 52 2.12 -20.36 -7.87
N THR A 53 3.22 -20.18 -7.15
CA THR A 53 3.60 -18.95 -6.44
C THR A 53 3.82 -17.79 -7.42
N VAL A 54 2.76 -17.09 -7.81
CA VAL A 54 2.87 -15.76 -8.41
C VAL A 54 3.04 -14.76 -7.28
N LEU A 55 4.30 -14.46 -7.01
CA LEU A 55 4.72 -13.77 -5.79
C LEU A 55 4.76 -12.23 -5.96
N SER A 56 4.49 -11.71 -7.16
CA SER A 56 4.36 -10.28 -7.43
C SER A 56 2.93 -9.73 -7.29
N ILE A 57 1.96 -10.59 -6.93
CA ILE A 57 0.54 -10.18 -6.90
C ILE A 57 0.23 -9.34 -5.68
N VAL A 58 -0.44 -8.21 -5.89
CA VAL A 58 -1.18 -7.48 -4.85
C VAL A 58 -2.68 -7.65 -5.05
N ARG A 59 -3.39 -8.07 -4.01
CA ARG A 59 -4.86 -8.22 -4.00
C ARG A 59 -5.50 -7.38 -2.91
N ILE A 60 -6.70 -6.86 -3.18
CA ILE A 60 -7.55 -6.21 -2.20
C ILE A 60 -8.90 -6.89 -2.17
N TRP A 61 -9.31 -7.26 -0.97
CA TRP A 61 -10.57 -7.91 -0.67
C TRP A 61 -11.41 -6.96 0.17
N VAL A 62 -12.68 -6.81 -0.17
CA VAL A 62 -13.65 -6.19 0.73
C VAL A 62 -14.26 -7.30 1.58
N LEU A 63 -14.10 -7.16 2.88
CA LEU A 63 -14.59 -8.14 3.84
C LEU A 63 -16.08 -7.91 4.13
N PRO A 64 -16.86 -8.98 4.36
CA PRO A 64 -18.17 -8.84 4.97
C PRO A 64 -18.03 -8.27 6.39
N THR A 65 -19.15 -7.86 6.99
CA THR A 65 -19.16 -7.54 8.42
C THR A 65 -18.87 -8.81 9.21
N LEU A 66 -17.82 -8.77 10.03
CA LEU A 66 -17.41 -9.87 10.90
C LEU A 66 -17.50 -9.46 12.37
N PRO A 67 -17.81 -10.38 13.29
CA PRO A 67 -18.22 -11.77 13.04
C PRO A 67 -19.58 -11.85 12.33
N ASP A 68 -19.75 -12.85 11.48
CA ASP A 68 -20.98 -13.16 10.75
C ASP A 68 -21.63 -14.47 11.25
N SER A 69 -22.71 -14.91 10.61
CA SER A 69 -23.41 -16.14 10.99
C SER A 69 -22.59 -17.42 10.83
N ASN A 70 -21.49 -17.37 10.07
CA ASN A 70 -20.59 -18.48 9.83
C ASN A 70 -19.42 -18.49 10.81
N THR A 71 -19.24 -17.42 11.58
CA THR A 71 -18.17 -17.35 12.57
C THR A 71 -18.49 -18.28 13.73
N GLY A 72 -17.52 -19.12 14.11
CA GLY A 72 -17.73 -20.16 15.13
C GLY A 72 -18.30 -21.46 14.58
N THR A 73 -18.62 -21.56 13.28
CA THR A 73 -19.11 -22.82 12.66
C THR A 73 -17.98 -23.54 11.91
N ASP A 74 -18.24 -24.73 11.38
CA ASP A 74 -17.31 -25.47 10.52
C ASP A 74 -17.27 -24.95 9.06
N THR A 75 -18.09 -23.95 8.73
CA THR A 75 -18.25 -23.41 7.37
C THR A 75 -17.88 -21.93 7.28
N PRO A 76 -16.59 -21.56 7.30
CA PRO A 76 -16.17 -20.17 7.22
C PRO A 76 -16.63 -19.49 5.93
N THR A 77 -16.88 -18.19 5.97
CA THR A 77 -17.26 -17.41 4.79
C THR A 77 -16.13 -17.39 3.76
N PHE A 78 -16.39 -17.92 2.57
CA PHE A 78 -15.38 -18.03 1.52
C PHE A 78 -15.50 -16.88 0.53
N LEU A 79 -14.45 -16.07 0.42
CA LEU A 79 -14.33 -14.99 -0.55
C LEU A 79 -13.49 -15.48 -1.72
N HIS A 80 -14.12 -15.69 -2.88
CA HIS A 80 -13.50 -16.30 -4.07
C HIS A 80 -12.69 -15.33 -4.94
N TYR A 81 -13.17 -14.09 -5.10
CA TYR A 81 -12.59 -13.11 -6.02
C TYR A 81 -12.25 -11.82 -5.28
N PRO A 82 -11.02 -11.29 -5.44
CA PRO A 82 -10.67 -9.99 -4.88
C PRO A 82 -11.38 -8.87 -5.65
N HIS A 83 -11.62 -7.74 -4.98
CA HIS A 83 -12.14 -6.53 -5.62
C HIS A 83 -11.08 -5.85 -6.48
N PHE A 84 -9.81 -6.07 -6.20
CA PHE A 84 -8.69 -5.61 -7.03
C PHE A 84 -7.57 -6.64 -7.02
N SER A 85 -6.96 -6.89 -8.17
CA SER A 85 -5.79 -7.75 -8.32
C SER A 85 -4.85 -7.16 -9.36
N THR A 86 -3.55 -7.13 -9.09
CA THR A 86 -2.54 -6.70 -10.05
C THR A 86 -1.22 -7.47 -9.87
N THR A 87 -0.55 -7.79 -10.98
CA THR A 87 0.84 -8.25 -11.05
C THR A 87 1.79 -7.16 -11.53
N GLU A 88 1.30 -5.96 -11.88
CA GLU A 88 2.05 -4.97 -12.67
C GLU A 88 2.77 -3.92 -11.81
N VAL A 89 2.48 -3.85 -10.50
CA VAL A 89 3.14 -2.87 -9.61
C VAL A 89 4.61 -3.19 -9.43
N HIS A 90 4.94 -4.49 -9.35
CA HIS A 90 6.26 -5.02 -9.07
C HIS A 90 6.58 -6.16 -10.03
N SER A 91 7.86 -6.31 -10.37
CA SER A 91 8.38 -7.41 -11.19
C SER A 91 8.87 -8.60 -10.36
N ASP A 92 8.86 -8.49 -9.03
CA ASP A 92 9.43 -9.48 -8.11
C ASP A 92 8.52 -9.69 -6.88
N TYR A 93 9.00 -10.46 -5.91
CA TYR A 93 8.31 -10.95 -4.72
C TYR A 93 7.89 -9.82 -3.79
N VAL A 94 6.61 -9.50 -3.80
CA VAL A 94 6.01 -8.52 -2.90
C VAL A 94 6.02 -9.09 -1.48
N ASP A 95 6.80 -8.46 -0.61
CA ASP A 95 7.07 -8.95 0.74
C ASP A 95 6.61 -8.00 1.85
N CYS A 96 6.19 -6.78 1.49
CA CYS A 96 5.63 -5.81 2.41
C CYS A 96 4.61 -4.91 1.69
N VAL A 97 3.39 -4.82 2.24
CA VAL A 97 2.31 -3.95 1.77
C VAL A 97 1.67 -3.26 2.96
N ALA A 98 1.31 -1.98 2.82
CA ALA A 98 0.60 -1.23 3.85
C ALA A 98 -0.28 -0.16 3.21
N PHE A 99 -1.43 0.10 3.84
CA PHE A 99 -2.24 1.27 3.51
C PHE A 99 -1.69 2.53 4.19
N HIS A 100 -1.81 3.66 3.49
CA HIS A 100 -1.72 4.99 4.06
C HIS A 100 -2.94 5.78 3.60
N HIS A 101 -4.00 5.80 4.42
CA HIS A 101 -5.34 6.21 3.99
C HIS A 101 -5.78 5.39 2.75
N ASP A 102 -6.21 6.06 1.67
CA ASP A 102 -6.61 5.42 0.42
C ASP A 102 -5.41 5.12 -0.53
N LEU A 103 -4.18 5.43 -0.10
CA LEU A 103 -2.94 5.12 -0.81
C LEU A 103 -2.34 3.80 -0.33
N ILE A 104 -1.46 3.22 -1.14
CA ILE A 104 -0.81 1.94 -0.88
C ILE A 104 0.70 2.13 -1.00
N LEU A 105 1.43 1.68 0.01
CA LEU A 105 2.86 1.44 -0.04
C LEU A 105 3.10 -0.05 -0.25
N SER A 106 3.99 -0.39 -1.18
CA SER A 106 4.40 -1.77 -1.38
C SER A 106 5.87 -1.87 -1.75
N LYS A 107 6.47 -2.99 -1.37
CA LYS A 107 7.85 -3.34 -1.62
C LYS A 107 7.90 -4.74 -2.20
N ALA A 108 8.83 -4.94 -3.13
CA ALA A 108 9.25 -6.25 -3.58
C ALA A 108 10.75 -6.45 -3.35
N ALA A 109 11.18 -7.72 -3.36
CA ALA A 109 12.58 -8.12 -3.30
C ALA A 109 13.35 -7.67 -4.54
N ARG A 110 14.65 -7.39 -4.41
CA ARG A 110 15.57 -7.07 -5.51
C ARG A 110 15.20 -5.86 -6.36
N GLU A 111 14.23 -5.06 -5.96
CA GLU A 111 13.85 -3.83 -6.68
C GLU A 111 14.55 -2.58 -6.14
N GLY A 112 15.14 -2.65 -4.93
CA GLY A 112 15.82 -1.51 -4.30
C GLY A 112 14.90 -0.30 -4.09
N LYS A 113 13.59 -0.53 -3.88
CA LYS A 113 12.60 0.55 -3.74
C LYS A 113 11.33 0.15 -2.99
N ILE A 114 10.69 1.16 -2.42
CA ILE A 114 9.29 1.11 -1.97
C ILE A 114 8.47 1.96 -2.94
N VAL A 115 7.32 1.48 -3.37
CA VAL A 115 6.44 2.16 -4.32
C VAL A 115 5.23 2.71 -3.56
N LEU A 116 4.94 3.99 -3.73
CA LEU A 116 3.66 4.60 -3.35
C LEU A 116 2.77 4.67 -4.58
N TRP A 117 1.56 4.15 -4.47
CA TRP A 117 0.59 4.09 -5.56
C TRP A 117 -0.84 4.11 -5.01
N HIS A 118 -1.83 4.19 -5.89
CA HIS A 118 -3.23 4.07 -5.50
C HIS A 118 -4.04 3.33 -6.56
N ILE A 119 -5.18 2.79 -6.14
CA ILE A 119 -6.17 2.24 -7.05
C ILE A 119 -7.02 3.39 -7.59
N LYS A 120 -7.21 3.44 -8.90
CA LYS A 120 -8.07 4.46 -9.51
C LYS A 120 -9.51 4.22 -9.08
N ASN A 121 -10.19 5.30 -8.72
CA ASN A 121 -11.57 5.33 -8.23
C ASN A 121 -11.85 4.56 -6.93
N PHE A 122 -10.82 4.08 -6.23
CA PHE A 122 -10.98 3.57 -4.88
C PHE A 122 -11.12 4.73 -3.89
N SER A 123 -12.06 4.63 -2.96
CA SER A 123 -12.07 5.48 -1.77
C SER A 123 -12.77 4.78 -0.60
N SER A 124 -12.15 4.83 0.59
CA SER A 124 -12.74 4.32 1.84
C SER A 124 -13.99 5.08 2.29
N GLN A 125 -14.24 6.25 1.70
CA GLN A 125 -15.32 7.15 2.08
C GLN A 125 -16.65 6.87 1.37
N VAL A 126 -16.69 5.87 0.49
CA VAL A 126 -17.88 5.43 -0.21
C VAL A 126 -18.05 3.91 -0.02
N PRO A 127 -19.29 3.40 -0.06
CA PRO A 127 -19.49 1.96 -0.01
C PRO A 127 -18.74 1.26 -1.15
N PRO A 128 -18.07 0.14 -0.87
CA PRO A 128 -17.37 -0.62 -1.90
C PRO A 128 -18.35 -1.22 -2.92
N PRO A 129 -17.88 -1.57 -4.14
CA PRO A 129 -18.67 -2.34 -5.10
C PRO A 129 -19.17 -3.66 -4.49
N SER A 130 -20.39 -4.06 -4.87
CA SER A 130 -20.94 -5.38 -4.53
C SER A 130 -19.98 -6.49 -4.99
N PRO A 131 -19.79 -7.58 -4.21
CA PRO A 131 -18.99 -8.73 -4.61
C PRO A 131 -19.35 -9.34 -5.96
N GLU A 132 -20.61 -9.19 -6.42
CA GLU A 132 -21.06 -9.62 -7.75
C GLU A 132 -20.32 -8.94 -8.90
N LYS A 133 -19.71 -7.78 -8.64
CA LYS A 133 -18.91 -7.02 -9.62
C LYS A 133 -17.42 -7.36 -9.55
N ASN A 134 -17.03 -8.30 -8.70
CA ASN A 134 -15.65 -8.67 -8.60
C ASN A 134 -15.18 -9.23 -9.93
N PRO A 135 -14.04 -8.77 -10.44
CA PRO A 135 -13.51 -9.30 -11.68
C PRO A 135 -13.21 -10.79 -11.51
N THR A 136 -13.58 -11.58 -12.52
CA THR A 136 -13.25 -13.00 -12.58
C THR A 136 -11.98 -13.21 -13.39
N THR A 137 -11.43 -14.42 -13.33
CA THR A 137 -10.21 -14.81 -14.06
C THR A 137 -10.44 -15.09 -15.55
N HIS A 138 -11.68 -14.99 -16.04
CA HIS A 138 -11.99 -15.23 -17.45
C HIS A 138 -11.42 -14.12 -18.35
N ASP A 139 -11.20 -12.93 -17.78
CA ASP A 139 -10.48 -11.86 -18.44
C ASP A 139 -9.00 -11.96 -18.07
N TRP A 140 -8.17 -12.45 -19.00
CA TRP A 140 -6.71 -12.56 -18.82
C TRP A 140 -6.03 -11.18 -18.85
N LYS A 141 -6.26 -10.39 -17.81
CA LYS A 141 -5.59 -9.11 -17.57
C LYS A 141 -4.76 -9.20 -16.30
N ASP A 142 -3.56 -8.65 -16.39
CA ASP A 142 -2.62 -8.54 -15.26
C ASP A 142 -3.20 -7.70 -14.14
N THR A 143 -3.87 -6.59 -14.47
CA THR A 143 -4.69 -5.81 -13.54
C THR A 143 -6.19 -6.00 -13.77
N ARG A 144 -6.91 -6.29 -12.69
CA ARG A 144 -8.37 -6.38 -12.64
C ARG A 144 -8.90 -5.61 -11.45
N SER A 145 -9.97 -4.84 -11.66
CA SER A 145 -10.49 -3.94 -10.63
C SER A 145 -12.01 -3.79 -10.73
N ALA A 146 -12.71 -4.07 -9.63
CA ALA A 146 -14.11 -3.73 -9.44
C ALA A 146 -14.33 -2.21 -9.29
N PHE A 147 -13.25 -1.44 -9.11
CA PHE A 147 -13.28 0.01 -8.95
C PHE A 147 -13.12 0.76 -10.30
N GLY A 148 -12.73 0.09 -11.39
CA GLY A 148 -12.57 0.69 -12.72
C GLY A 148 -11.15 0.61 -13.27
N ASP A 149 -10.54 1.76 -13.59
CA ASP A 149 -9.36 1.92 -14.47
C ASP A 149 -7.98 1.44 -13.93
N GLY A 150 -7.95 0.45 -13.04
CA GLY A 150 -6.70 -0.12 -12.53
C GLY A 150 -6.04 0.75 -11.44
N PHE A 151 -4.75 1.08 -11.60
CA PHE A 151 -3.96 1.78 -10.59
C PHE A 151 -3.02 2.84 -11.20
N GLU A 152 -2.41 3.66 -10.35
CA GLU A 152 -1.42 4.67 -10.74
C GLU A 152 -0.28 4.74 -9.72
N ARG A 153 0.96 4.73 -10.21
CA ARG A 153 2.16 4.94 -9.39
C ARG A 153 2.36 6.43 -9.15
N LEU A 154 2.65 6.78 -7.90
CA LEU A 154 2.81 8.17 -7.46
C LEU A 154 4.28 8.51 -7.19
N LEU A 155 4.96 7.72 -6.36
CA LEU A 155 6.34 7.97 -5.93
C LEU A 155 7.08 6.66 -5.70
N GLN A 156 8.41 6.72 -5.69
CA GLN A 156 9.25 5.62 -5.23
C GLN A 156 10.32 6.11 -4.26
N PHE A 157 10.54 5.35 -3.20
CA PHE A 157 11.57 5.60 -2.19
C PHE A 157 12.72 4.64 -2.42
N LYS A 158 13.94 5.14 -2.55
CA LYS A 158 15.13 4.32 -2.80
C LYS A 158 15.47 3.51 -1.55
N VAL A 159 15.45 2.18 -1.65
CA VAL A 159 16.00 1.32 -0.60
C VAL A 159 17.45 1.01 -0.97
N PRO A 160 18.45 1.42 -0.17
CA PRO A 160 19.86 1.14 -0.46
C PRO A 160 20.16 -0.36 -0.41
N GLY A 161 21.09 -0.80 -1.27
CA GLY A 161 21.48 -2.20 -1.41
C GLY A 161 20.87 -2.80 -2.67
N ASP A 162 21.72 -3.03 -3.65
CA ASP A 162 21.33 -3.82 -4.82
C ASP A 162 21.09 -5.27 -4.36
N ASN A 163 20.08 -5.93 -4.92
CA ASN A 163 19.75 -7.33 -4.60
C ASN A 163 19.30 -7.57 -3.14
N ASP A 164 18.44 -6.69 -2.62
CA ASP A 164 17.85 -6.84 -1.30
C ASP A 164 17.05 -8.17 -1.17
N PRO A 165 17.25 -8.96 -0.10
CA PRO A 165 16.55 -10.22 0.08
C PRO A 165 15.06 -9.98 0.33
N PHE A 166 14.24 -11.00 0.04
CA PHE A 166 12.83 -10.98 0.41
C PHE A 166 12.67 -11.06 1.94
N PHE A 167 11.50 -10.66 2.43
CA PHE A 167 11.12 -10.61 3.83
C PHE A 167 11.86 -9.51 4.60
N MET A 168 11.83 -8.29 4.06
CA MET A 168 12.25 -7.06 4.74
C MET A 168 11.10 -6.07 4.74
N ARG A 169 10.70 -5.58 5.91
CA ARG A 169 9.46 -4.83 6.09
C ARG A 169 9.70 -3.42 6.58
N PHE A 170 9.16 -2.47 5.84
CA PHE A 170 9.07 -1.08 6.27
C PHE A 170 7.95 -0.91 7.29
N ASP A 171 7.98 0.24 7.97
CA ASP A 171 6.82 0.72 8.73
C ASP A 171 6.62 2.21 8.48
N LEU A 172 5.37 2.64 8.54
CA LEU A 172 4.96 4.02 8.34
C LEU A 172 4.33 4.55 9.62
N PHE A 173 5.02 5.48 10.26
CA PHE A 173 4.40 6.29 11.30
C PHE A 173 3.40 7.25 10.66
N SER A 174 2.15 7.22 11.12
CA SER A 174 1.12 8.18 10.74
C SER A 174 0.21 8.42 11.93
N ALA A 175 0.18 9.66 12.43
CA ALA A 175 -0.64 10.09 13.54
C ALA A 175 -1.19 11.49 13.28
N PRO A 176 -2.36 11.85 13.86
CA PRO A 176 -2.88 13.21 13.77
C PRO A 176 -1.86 14.25 14.23
N GLU A 177 -1.78 15.37 13.52
CA GLU A 177 -0.88 16.49 13.86
C GLU A 177 0.60 16.08 13.99
N ARG A 178 1.03 15.05 13.25
CA ARG A 178 2.42 14.64 13.17
C ARG A 178 2.77 14.35 11.72
N HIS A 179 4.02 14.64 11.36
CA HIS A 179 4.54 14.30 10.05
C HIS A 179 4.56 12.78 9.86
N PRO A 180 4.00 12.24 8.76
CA PRO A 180 4.13 10.82 8.45
C PRO A 180 5.59 10.50 8.11
N VAL A 181 6.15 9.47 8.74
CA VAL A 181 7.55 9.08 8.54
C VAL A 181 7.63 7.60 8.15
N LEU A 182 8.07 7.35 6.92
CA LEU A 182 8.39 6.02 6.43
C LEU A 182 9.77 5.62 6.94
N ALA A 183 9.91 4.41 7.46
CA ALA A 183 11.19 3.84 7.87
C ALA A 183 11.40 2.46 7.23
N MET A 184 12.60 2.24 6.69
CA MET A 184 13.00 0.97 6.11
C MET A 184 14.44 0.67 6.49
N GLY A 185 14.70 -0.56 6.95
CA GLY A 185 16.05 -1.03 7.16
C GLY A 185 16.64 -1.68 5.91
N ASP A 186 17.97 -1.71 5.81
CA ASP A 186 18.68 -2.33 4.70
C ASP A 186 19.45 -3.61 5.12
N MET A 187 20.17 -4.21 4.16
CA MET A 187 21.00 -5.40 4.39
C MET A 187 22.34 -5.11 5.11
N TYR A 188 22.64 -3.84 5.38
CA TYR A 188 23.90 -3.37 5.94
C TYR A 188 23.73 -2.82 7.36
N GLY A 189 22.59 -3.09 8.01
CA GLY A 189 22.31 -2.63 9.35
C GLY A 189 22.07 -1.13 9.42
N LYS A 190 21.54 -0.52 8.35
CA LYS A 190 21.12 0.89 8.35
C LYS A 190 19.61 1.00 8.28
N VAL A 191 19.10 2.13 8.77
CA VAL A 191 17.68 2.49 8.70
C VAL A 191 17.57 3.82 7.99
N SER A 192 16.89 3.81 6.86
CA SER A 192 16.56 4.99 6.07
C SER A 192 15.15 5.47 6.40
N MET A 193 14.98 6.80 6.47
CA MET A 193 13.75 7.46 6.85
C MET A 193 13.37 8.56 5.85
N TRP A 194 12.08 8.64 5.54
CA TRP A 194 11.49 9.68 4.69
C TRP A 194 10.35 10.35 5.43
N ASP A 195 10.43 11.67 5.55
CA ASP A 195 9.36 12.51 6.07
C ASP A 195 8.47 12.94 4.89
N LEU A 196 7.27 12.37 4.81
CA LEU A 196 6.39 12.59 3.66
C LEU A 196 5.89 14.04 3.58
N THR A 197 5.79 14.75 4.71
CA THR A 197 5.42 16.17 4.72
C THR A 197 6.51 17.02 4.07
N ARG A 198 7.79 16.74 4.36
CA ARG A 198 8.92 17.46 3.74
C ARG A 198 8.96 17.34 2.23
N LEU A 199 8.59 16.19 1.66
CA LEU A 199 8.54 16.00 0.20
C LEU A 199 7.53 16.96 -0.44
N VAL A 200 6.39 17.15 0.22
CA VAL A 200 5.30 18.01 -0.24
C VAL A 200 5.69 19.48 -0.16
N ASP A 201 6.23 19.89 0.99
CA ASP A 201 6.66 21.28 1.23
C ASP A 201 7.76 21.71 0.25
N SER A 202 8.74 20.84 0.02
CA SER A 202 9.89 21.10 -0.86
C SER A 202 9.55 21.09 -2.36
N ALA A 203 8.49 20.38 -2.77
CA ALA A 203 7.94 20.47 -4.11
C ALA A 203 7.20 21.79 -4.36
N GLY A 204 7.05 22.63 -3.33
CA GLY A 204 6.25 23.85 -3.37
C GLY A 204 4.75 23.54 -3.49
N ILE A 205 4.32 22.34 -3.06
CA ILE A 205 2.92 21.95 -2.97
C ILE A 205 2.48 22.29 -1.55
N PRO A 206 1.68 23.34 -1.31
CA PRO A 206 1.19 23.63 0.03
C PRO A 206 0.56 22.39 0.67
N ALA A 207 0.79 22.12 1.96
CA ALA A 207 0.15 21.01 2.66
C ALA A 207 -1.39 21.00 2.49
N ALA A 208 -2.00 22.19 2.43
CA ALA A 208 -3.42 22.36 2.11
C ALA A 208 -3.79 21.88 0.69
N LEU A 209 -2.87 21.94 -0.27
CA LEU A 209 -3.01 21.39 -1.62
C LEU A 209 -2.86 19.87 -1.63
N LEU A 210 -2.07 19.24 -0.76
CA LEU A 210 -2.06 17.78 -0.62
C LEU A 210 -3.36 17.28 0.01
N THR A 211 -3.82 17.92 1.08
CA THR A 211 -5.14 17.63 1.68
C THR A 211 -6.26 17.92 0.69
N LYS A 212 -6.16 18.99 -0.11
CA LYS A 212 -7.12 19.27 -1.20
C LYS A 212 -6.94 18.33 -2.37
N MET A 213 -5.76 17.81 -2.68
CA MET A 213 -5.51 16.83 -3.74
C MET A 213 -6.11 15.50 -3.34
N VAL A 214 -5.87 15.01 -2.12
CA VAL A 214 -6.54 13.84 -1.54
C VAL A 214 -8.06 14.07 -1.48
N LYS A 215 -8.54 15.23 -1.01
CA LYS A 215 -9.98 15.56 -1.00
C LYS A 215 -10.58 15.73 -2.41
N LYS A 216 -9.82 16.21 -3.40
CA LYS A 216 -10.24 16.45 -4.79
C LYS A 216 -10.16 15.17 -5.61
N MET A 217 -9.21 14.29 -5.33
CA MET A 217 -9.19 12.91 -5.81
C MET A 217 -10.43 12.22 -5.26
N ASN A 218 -10.68 12.29 -3.94
CA ASN A 218 -11.89 11.74 -3.33
C ASN A 218 -13.18 12.38 -3.84
N SER A 219 -13.22 13.68 -4.17
CA SER A 219 -14.41 14.33 -4.72
C SER A 219 -14.62 14.08 -6.21
N LYS A 220 -13.55 14.02 -7.01
CA LYS A 220 -13.61 13.59 -8.42
C LYS A 220 -13.99 12.11 -8.50
N THR A 221 -13.41 11.26 -7.66
CA THR A 221 -13.79 9.84 -7.51
C THR A 221 -15.24 9.72 -7.07
N ARG A 222 -15.70 10.48 -6.06
CA ARG A 222 -17.13 10.53 -5.68
C ARG A 222 -18.02 10.96 -6.86
N ASN A 223 -17.65 12.00 -7.61
CA ASN A 223 -18.44 12.48 -8.74
C ASN A 223 -18.42 11.53 -9.94
N LEU A 224 -17.30 10.85 -10.20
CA LEU A 224 -17.17 9.83 -11.26
C LEU A 224 -17.91 8.55 -10.89
N VAL A 225 -17.84 8.11 -9.63
CA VAL A 225 -18.62 6.98 -9.09
C VAL A 225 -20.11 7.30 -9.09
N ALA A 226 -20.51 8.51 -8.68
CA ALA A 226 -21.89 8.98 -8.74
C ALA A 226 -22.41 9.06 -10.20
N LYS A 227 -21.59 9.54 -11.15
CA LYS A 227 -21.94 9.50 -12.59
C LYS A 227 -22.05 8.09 -13.14
N ALA A 228 -21.15 7.18 -12.73
CA ALA A 228 -21.19 5.77 -13.11
C ALA A 228 -22.38 5.02 -12.47
N GLN A 229 -22.94 5.55 -11.37
CA GLN A 229 -24.21 5.09 -10.79
C GLN A 229 -25.43 5.71 -11.51
N GLN A 230 -25.38 6.98 -11.90
CA GLN A 230 -26.47 7.65 -12.65
C GLN A 230 -26.62 7.14 -14.09
N GLN A 231 -25.54 6.71 -14.74
CA GLN A 231 -25.62 6.03 -16.05
C GLN A 231 -26.28 4.64 -15.99
N ARG A 232 -26.63 4.12 -14.80
CA ARG A 232 -27.35 2.84 -14.66
C ARG A 232 -28.87 2.95 -14.76
N ASP A 233 -29.43 4.16 -14.79
CA ASP A 233 -30.89 4.37 -14.96
C ASP A 233 -31.29 4.75 -16.41
N GLY A 234 -30.34 4.72 -17.36
CA GLY A 234 -30.61 5.08 -18.76
C GLY A 234 -29.85 4.18 -19.73
N SER A 235 -30.43 3.02 -20.04
CA SER A 235 -29.98 2.22 -21.17
C SER A 235 -30.50 2.86 -22.47
N ALA A 236 -29.61 3.41 -23.29
CA ALA A 236 -29.83 3.58 -24.73
C ALA A 236 -28.48 3.74 -25.45
N ALA A 237 -28.34 2.95 -26.51
CA ALA A 237 -27.18 2.85 -27.38
C ALA A 237 -26.73 4.18 -27.99
N SER A 238 -25.42 4.29 -28.25
CA SER A 238 -24.94 4.69 -29.57
C SER A 238 -23.42 4.47 -29.67
N SER A 239 -23.05 3.69 -30.68
CA SER A 239 -21.71 3.54 -31.21
C SER A 239 -21.35 4.73 -32.09
N THR A 240 -20.14 5.30 -31.93
CA THR A 240 -19.42 5.90 -33.06
C THR A 240 -17.92 5.90 -32.84
N VAL A 241 -17.24 5.47 -33.89
CA VAL A 241 -15.80 5.29 -34.09
C VAL A 241 -15.18 6.64 -34.45
N SER A 242 -13.94 6.94 -34.04
CA SER A 242 -13.02 7.77 -34.85
C SER A 242 -11.54 7.54 -34.51
N SER A 243 -10.89 6.93 -35.51
CA SER A 243 -9.49 6.89 -35.95
C SER A 243 -8.42 7.86 -35.41
N ASN A 244 -7.22 7.27 -35.27
CA ASN A 244 -5.89 7.86 -35.17
C ASN A 244 -5.55 8.90 -36.26
N ALA A 245 -4.65 9.83 -35.92
CA ALA A 245 -3.64 10.33 -36.86
C ALA A 245 -2.33 10.68 -36.11
N ILE A 246 -1.24 10.10 -36.61
CA ILE A 246 0.16 10.41 -36.31
C ILE A 246 0.55 11.65 -37.13
N ASN A 247 1.41 12.52 -36.60
CA ASN A 247 2.40 13.23 -37.39
C ASN A 247 3.55 13.80 -36.54
N ASP A 248 4.62 14.07 -37.27
CA ASP A 248 6.04 13.91 -36.97
C ASP A 248 6.77 15.24 -36.69
N ASP A 249 7.95 15.10 -36.09
CA ASP A 249 9.18 15.91 -36.05
C ASP A 249 9.16 17.45 -35.90
N SER A 250 9.95 17.96 -34.95
CA SER A 250 11.23 18.67 -35.24
C SER A 250 11.79 19.48 -34.05
N GLN A 251 13.11 19.52 -34.04
CA GLN A 251 14.06 20.02 -33.05
C GLN A 251 14.00 21.54 -32.77
N GLN A 252 14.39 21.95 -31.56
CA GLN A 252 15.28 23.11 -31.39
C GLN A 252 16.00 23.11 -30.04
N ALA A 253 17.33 23.24 -30.11
CA ALA A 253 18.23 23.45 -28.99
C ALA A 253 18.30 24.94 -28.63
N ALA A 254 18.37 25.26 -27.33
CA ALA A 254 18.86 26.54 -26.85
C ALA A 254 19.58 26.36 -25.51
N SER A 255 20.82 26.83 -25.46
CA SER A 255 21.66 26.93 -24.27
C SER A 255 21.28 28.18 -23.46
N SER A 256 21.30 28.09 -22.13
CA SER A 256 21.50 29.26 -21.26
C SER A 256 21.79 28.87 -19.80
N GLN A 257 23.03 29.14 -19.40
CA GLN A 257 23.48 29.77 -18.17
C GLN A 257 22.80 29.40 -16.83
N SER A 258 23.64 28.80 -15.98
CA SER A 258 23.44 28.56 -14.56
C SER A 258 23.04 29.84 -13.80
N SER A 259 21.78 29.90 -13.38
CA SER A 259 21.36 30.71 -12.24
C SER A 259 21.12 29.76 -11.06
N VAL A 260 21.75 30.05 -9.93
CA VAL A 260 21.52 29.35 -8.66
C VAL A 260 20.12 29.72 -8.20
N ALA A 261 19.12 28.97 -8.67
CA ALA A 261 17.76 29.05 -8.19
C ALA A 261 17.70 28.34 -6.83
N THR A 262 17.09 28.99 -5.84
CA THR A 262 16.63 28.39 -4.59
C THR A 262 15.70 27.22 -4.94
N GLY A 263 16.28 26.05 -5.16
CA GLY A 263 15.69 24.96 -5.94
C GLY A 263 14.77 24.07 -5.12
N LYS A 264 13.70 23.60 -5.76
CA LYS A 264 12.94 22.43 -5.31
C LYS A 264 13.93 21.32 -4.97
N ILE A 265 14.00 20.92 -3.70
CA ILE A 265 15.00 19.95 -3.22
C ILE A 265 14.69 18.55 -3.79
N TYR A 266 13.42 18.28 -4.12
CA TYR A 266 12.97 17.01 -4.68
C TYR A 266 12.11 17.24 -5.93
N ASP A 267 12.36 16.46 -6.97
CA ASP A 267 11.50 16.38 -8.14
C ASP A 267 10.47 15.27 -7.93
N LEU A 268 9.19 15.65 -7.84
CA LEU A 268 8.06 14.74 -7.69
C LEU A 268 7.25 14.59 -8.98
N SER A 269 7.76 15.12 -10.12
CA SER A 269 7.04 15.07 -11.40
C SER A 269 7.09 13.70 -12.05
N ASP A 270 8.16 12.95 -11.82
CA ASP A 270 8.35 11.61 -12.34
C ASP A 270 8.08 10.55 -11.26
N PRO A 271 7.00 9.75 -11.38
CA PRO A 271 6.70 8.67 -10.44
C PRO A 271 7.75 7.54 -10.48
N PHE A 272 8.65 7.53 -11.47
CA PHE A 272 9.72 6.55 -11.61
C PHE A 272 11.05 6.98 -10.98
N THR A 273 11.15 8.23 -10.52
CA THR A 273 12.31 8.72 -9.79
C THR A 273 12.39 8.09 -8.41
N ARG A 274 13.59 7.65 -8.01
CA ARG A 274 13.86 7.01 -6.71
C ARG A 274 14.33 8.06 -5.72
N LEU A 275 13.47 8.43 -4.78
CA LEU A 275 13.73 9.46 -3.77
C LEU A 275 14.73 8.97 -2.72
N GLU A 276 15.80 9.74 -2.51
CA GLU A 276 16.78 9.50 -1.47
C GLU A 276 16.18 9.72 -0.07
N ALA A 277 16.69 8.97 0.91
CA ALA A 277 16.29 9.09 2.31
C ALA A 277 16.65 10.47 2.87
N HIS A 278 15.76 11.02 3.70
CA HIS A 278 16.02 12.28 4.40
C HIS A 278 17.02 12.09 5.54
N ALA A 279 17.02 10.91 6.15
CA ALA A 279 17.98 10.50 7.15
C ALA A 279 18.29 9.01 7.01
N THR A 280 19.54 8.63 7.23
CA THR A 280 19.96 7.22 7.32
C THR A 280 20.83 7.05 8.55
N VAL A 281 20.48 6.09 9.41
CA VAL A 281 21.19 5.80 10.66
C VAL A 281 21.77 4.39 10.60
N GLY A 282 23.07 4.25 10.88
CA GLY A 282 23.70 2.94 11.06
C GLY A 282 23.44 2.40 12.47
N LEU A 283 22.97 1.15 12.56
CA LEU A 283 22.61 0.49 13.81
C LEU A 283 23.78 -0.29 14.42
N THR A 284 24.54 -0.97 13.56
CA THR A 284 25.58 -1.92 13.97
C THR A 284 26.91 -1.60 13.31
N LYS A 285 28.01 -2.05 13.94
CA LYS A 285 29.37 -1.96 13.35
C LYS A 285 29.62 -3.01 12.26
N TYR A 286 28.77 -4.02 12.18
CA TYR A 286 28.83 -5.12 11.23
C TYR A 286 27.53 -5.20 10.43
N ASN A 287 27.61 -5.65 9.19
CA ASN A 287 26.44 -5.78 8.32
C ASN A 287 25.48 -6.82 8.90
N SER A 288 24.24 -6.42 9.15
CA SER A 288 23.14 -7.30 9.54
C SER A 288 21.87 -6.87 8.82
N THR A 289 21.14 -7.81 8.25
CA THR A 289 19.90 -7.50 7.54
C THR A 289 18.82 -7.09 8.52
N VAL A 290 18.29 -5.88 8.38
CA VAL A 290 17.10 -5.43 9.11
C VAL A 290 15.87 -6.07 8.47
N ARG A 291 15.08 -6.78 9.26
CA ARG A 291 13.89 -7.53 8.80
C ARG A 291 12.59 -6.79 9.03
N LYS A 292 12.50 -5.98 10.09
CA LYS A 292 11.29 -5.23 10.41
C LYS A 292 11.63 -3.92 11.13
N ALA A 293 10.97 -2.85 10.70
CA ALA A 293 10.82 -1.62 11.44
C ALA A 293 9.43 -1.59 12.13
N ALA A 294 9.34 -0.90 13.27
CA ALA A 294 8.08 -0.67 13.98
C ALA A 294 8.16 0.63 14.79
N TRP A 295 7.29 1.59 14.47
CA TRP A 295 7.13 2.82 15.23
C TRP A 295 6.29 2.61 16.48
N SER A 296 6.59 3.36 17.55
CA SER A 296 5.65 3.52 18.66
C SER A 296 4.41 4.30 18.23
N VAL A 297 3.32 4.17 18.99
CA VAL A 297 2.06 4.90 18.76
C VAL A 297 2.28 6.42 18.70
N GLY A 298 3.14 6.96 19.57
CA GLY A 298 3.50 8.39 19.56
C GLY A 298 4.54 8.76 18.51
N GLY A 299 5.21 7.78 17.89
CA GLY A 299 6.28 7.97 16.92
C GLY A 299 7.60 8.44 17.53
N GLU A 300 7.73 8.49 18.85
CA GLU A 300 8.94 8.89 19.57
C GLU A 300 10.01 7.79 19.61
N TRP A 301 9.60 6.52 19.39
CA TRP A 301 10.48 5.37 19.29
C TRP A 301 10.32 4.67 17.94
N LEU A 302 11.45 4.20 17.40
CA LEU A 302 11.49 3.28 16.27
C LEU A 302 12.28 2.05 16.69
N VAL A 303 11.62 0.90 16.73
CA VAL A 303 12.24 -0.39 17.00
C VAL A 303 12.52 -1.08 15.68
N VAL A 304 13.73 -1.60 15.54
CA VAL A 304 14.16 -2.37 14.37
C VAL A 304 14.76 -3.69 14.82
N CYS A 305 14.34 -4.77 14.18
CA CYS A 305 14.89 -6.09 14.42
C CYS A 305 15.38 -6.73 13.12
N GLY A 306 16.33 -7.65 13.25
CA GLY A 306 16.94 -8.28 12.10
C GLY A 306 17.70 -9.56 12.44
N GLU A 307 18.64 -9.90 11.57
CA GLU A 307 19.43 -11.12 11.71
C GLU A 307 20.35 -11.10 12.94
N GLN A 308 20.79 -12.29 13.34
CA GLN A 308 21.75 -12.48 14.45
C GLN A 308 21.25 -11.93 15.79
N GLY A 309 19.93 -11.93 16.01
CA GLY A 309 19.32 -11.42 17.24
C GLY A 309 19.41 -9.89 17.38
N MET A 310 19.70 -9.18 16.29
CA MET A 310 19.77 -7.72 16.31
C MET A 310 18.40 -7.12 16.68
N LEU A 311 18.40 -6.31 17.73
CA LEU A 311 17.32 -5.42 18.11
C LEU A 311 17.92 -4.05 18.43
N SER A 312 17.49 -3.00 17.73
CA SER A 312 17.91 -1.62 18.00
C SER A 312 16.69 -0.75 18.22
N ILE A 313 16.83 0.22 19.12
CA ILE A 313 15.78 1.16 19.50
C ILE A 313 16.32 2.56 19.23
N LEU A 314 15.71 3.25 18.28
CA LEU A 314 16.00 4.64 17.99
C LEU A 314 14.96 5.52 18.71
N ARG A 315 15.40 6.67 19.21
CA ARG A 315 14.56 7.65 19.90
C ARG A 315 14.67 9.00 19.21
N ARG A 316 13.57 9.73 19.14
CA ARG A 316 13.56 11.18 18.85
C ARG A 316 12.86 11.96 19.96
N TRP A 317 12.93 13.29 19.88
CA TRP A 317 12.26 14.22 20.80
C TRP A 317 12.71 14.10 22.26
N THR A 318 14.01 13.90 22.48
CA THR A 318 14.62 13.93 23.82
C THR A 318 14.42 15.26 24.52
N ASP A 319 14.41 16.35 23.77
CA ASP A 319 14.29 17.73 24.25
C ASP A 319 12.85 18.28 24.14
N GLY A 320 11.88 17.39 23.91
CA GLY A 320 10.47 17.74 23.71
C GLY A 320 9.97 17.47 22.30
N ILE A 321 8.64 17.44 22.16
CA ILE A 321 7.95 17.16 20.90
C ILE A 321 7.89 18.46 20.08
N PRO A 322 8.41 18.48 18.84
CA PRO A 322 8.29 19.63 17.94
C PRO A 322 6.82 19.96 17.67
N PRO A 323 6.50 21.25 17.44
CA PRO A 323 5.18 21.62 16.97
C PRO A 323 4.85 20.92 15.65
N ALA A 324 3.57 20.64 15.45
CA ALA A 324 3.00 19.97 14.28
C ALA A 324 3.14 20.77 12.99
#